data_AF-A0A2M8Q6G9-F1
#
_entry.id   AF-A0A2M8Q6G9-F1
#
_cell.length_a   1.000
_cell.length_b   1.000
_cell.length_c   1.000
_cell.angle_alpha   90.00
_cell.angle_beta   90.00
_cell.angle_gamma   90.00
#
_symmetry.space_group_name_H-M   'P 1'
#
loop_
_entity.id
_entity.type
_entity.pdbx_description
1 polymer ?
#
loop_
_entity_poly.entity_id
_entity_poly.type
_entity_poly.pdbx_seq_one_letter_code
_entity_poly.pdbx_strand_id
1 'polypeptide(L)' 'DGTWQPGVRALGLAEQGVDYAVDDCNRELLTEAMRAELEAARAKIMAGELVVQDYYSTMKQ' A
#
# COMPACT_ATOMS: atom_id res chain seq x y z
N ASP A 1 26.55 2.22 14.26
CA ASP A 1 26.96 1.05 13.43
C ASP A 1 27.56 1.39 12.07
N GLY A 2 27.48 2.63 11.57
CA GLY A 2 28.19 3.03 10.34
C GLY A 2 27.62 2.42 9.05
N THR A 3 26.40 1.89 9.06
CA THR A 3 25.74 1.18 7.95
C THR A 3 24.92 2.07 7.01
N TRP A 4 25.07 3.40 7.13
CA TRP A 4 24.32 4.34 6.30
C TRP A 4 24.73 4.24 4.82
N GLN A 5 23.75 4.24 3.93
CA GLN A 5 23.96 4.21 2.48
C GLN A 5 23.19 5.36 1.82
N PRO A 6 23.82 6.11 0.89
CA PRO A 6 23.13 7.14 0.12
C PRO A 6 22.20 6.50 -0.92
N GLY A 7 21.05 7.11 -1.20
CA GLY A 7 20.12 6.67 -2.23
C GLY A 7 18.66 6.88 -1.86
N VAL A 8 17.76 6.43 -2.73
CA VAL A 8 16.31 6.44 -2.51
C VAL A 8 15.85 5.03 -2.17
N ARG A 9 14.98 4.92 -1.15
CA ARG A 9 14.28 3.69 -0.80
C ARG A 9 12.79 3.92 -0.96
N ALA A 10 12.14 3.13 -1.81
CA ALA A 10 10.68 3.08 -1.88
C ALA A 10 10.18 2.15 -0.76
N LEU A 11 9.26 2.63 0.08
CA LEU A 11 8.63 1.84 1.13
C LEU A 11 7.13 1.77 0.83
N GLY A 12 6.67 0.60 0.39
CA GLY A 12 5.28 0.34 0.05
C GLY A 12 4.54 -0.44 1.13
N LEU A 13 3.46 -1.12 0.73
CA LEU A 13 2.68 -1.98 1.61
C LEU A 13 3.53 -3.13 2.21
N ALA A 14 4.47 -3.67 1.44
CA ALA A 14 5.35 -4.76 1.89
C ALA A 14 6.32 -4.32 3.00
N GLU A 15 6.81 -3.09 2.93
CA GLU A 15 7.72 -2.50 3.94
C GLU A 15 6.97 -1.78 5.06
N GLN A 16 5.63 -1.85 5.08
CA GLN A 16 4.78 -1.11 6.03
C GLN A 16 5.03 0.42 5.97
N GLY A 17 5.45 0.94 4.81
CA GLY A 17 5.66 2.37 4.60
C GLY A 17 4.37 3.15 4.37
N VAL A 18 3.32 2.44 3.97
CA VAL A 18 1.96 2.95 3.77
C VAL A 18 0.97 1.82 4.06
N ASP A 19 -0.21 2.14 4.59
CA ASP A 19 -1.34 1.22 4.72
C ASP A 19 -2.65 2.00 4.86
N TYR A 20 -3.79 1.30 4.82
CA TYR A 20 -5.07 1.89 5.20
C TYR A 20 -5.25 1.86 6.72
N ALA A 21 -5.76 2.94 7.30
CA ALA A 21 -6.02 3.03 8.74
C ALA A 21 -7.41 2.51 9.08
N VAL A 22 -7.55 1.88 10.26
CA VAL A 22 -8.84 1.54 10.86
C VAL A 22 -8.88 2.09 12.27
N ASP A 23 -9.56 3.22 12.44
CA ASP A 23 -9.61 4.00 13.68
C ASP A 23 -11.03 4.52 13.96
N ASP A 24 -11.19 5.24 15.05
CA ASP A 24 -12.50 5.71 15.50
C ASP A 24 -13.17 6.69 14.52
N CYS A 25 -12.41 7.29 13.59
CA CYS A 25 -12.95 8.19 12.58
C CYS A 25 -13.57 7.45 11.39
N ASN A 26 -13.16 6.20 11.13
CA ASN A 26 -13.56 5.48 9.91
C ASN A 26 -14.08 4.05 10.14
N ARG A 27 -13.95 3.51 11.35
CA ARG A 27 -14.32 2.13 11.70
C ARG A 27 -15.76 1.80 11.33
N GLU A 28 -16.69 2.72 11.60
CA GLU A 28 -18.12 2.55 11.33
C GLU A 28 -18.46 2.60 9.83
N LEU A 29 -17.64 3.26 9.02
CA LEU A 29 -17.84 3.37 7.57
C LEU A 29 -17.33 2.14 6.82
N LEU A 30 -16.39 1.41 7.43
CA LEU A 30 -15.81 0.21 6.87
C LEU A 30 -16.68 -0.98 7.26
N THR A 31 -17.35 -1.59 6.29
CA THR A 31 -18.08 -2.85 6.50
C THR A 31 -17.11 -4.04 6.51
N GLU A 32 -17.55 -5.19 7.04
CA GLU A 32 -16.76 -6.44 7.00
C GLU A 32 -16.40 -6.86 5.56
N ALA A 33 -17.35 -6.70 4.62
CA ALA A 33 -17.10 -7.01 3.21
C ALA A 33 -16.01 -6.11 2.62
N MET A 34 -16.05 -4.80 2.90
CA MET A 34 -15.01 -3.86 2.46
C MET A 34 -13.64 -4.22 3.05
N ARG A 35 -13.58 -4.56 4.34
CA ARG A 35 -12.32 -5.00 4.98
C ARG A 35 -11.76 -6.25 4.31
N ALA A 36 -12.60 -7.25 4.02
CA ALA A 36 -12.17 -8.47 3.36
C ALA A 36 -11.60 -8.22 1.95
N GLU A 37 -12.23 -7.33 1.17
CA GLU A 37 -11.74 -6.95 -0.16
C GLU A 37 -10.42 -6.18 -0.08
N LEU A 38 -10.28 -5.27 0.89
CA LEU A 38 -9.04 -4.52 1.12
C LEU A 38 -7.88 -5.45 1.50
N GLU A 39 -8.09 -6.40 2.40
CA GLU A 39 -7.06 -7.38 2.77
C GLU A 39 -6.66 -8.27 1.60
N ALA A 40 -7.63 -8.71 0.79
CA ALA A 40 -7.34 -9.50 -0.41
C ALA A 40 -6.53 -8.70 -1.45
N ALA A 41 -6.88 -7.43 -1.67
CA ALA A 41 -6.13 -6.55 -2.56
C ALA A 41 -4.72 -6.29 -2.03
N ARG A 42 -4.59 -6.00 -0.72
CA ARG A 42 -3.32 -5.80 -0.03
C ARG A 42 -2.40 -7.00 -0.21
N ALA A 43 -2.89 -8.22 0.01
CA ALA A 43 -2.15 -9.45 -0.19
C ALA A 43 -1.65 -9.62 -1.64
N LYS A 44 -2.52 -9.37 -2.63
CA LYS A 44 -2.15 -9.46 -4.06
C LYS A 44 -1.13 -8.41 -4.48
N ILE A 45 -1.20 -7.19 -3.94
CA ILE A 45 -0.22 -6.14 -4.22
C ILE A 45 1.14 -6.53 -3.65
N MET A 46 1.18 -7.00 -2.39
CA MET A 46 2.42 -7.47 -1.77
C MET A 46 3.02 -8.69 -2.47
N ALA A 47 2.19 -9.58 -3.02
CA ALA A 47 2.62 -10.72 -3.82
C ALA A 47 3.07 -10.35 -5.25
N GLY A 48 2.85 -9.10 -5.68
CA GLY A 48 3.12 -8.65 -7.05
C GLY A 48 2.12 -9.15 -8.10
N GLU A 49 1.05 -9.83 -7.68
CA GLU A 49 -0.04 -10.31 -8.56
C GLU A 49 -0.92 -9.16 -9.05
N LEU A 50 -1.09 -8.13 -8.21
CA LEU A 50 -1.80 -6.90 -8.54
C LEU A 50 -0.84 -5.72 -8.57
N VAL A 51 -0.50 -5.24 -9.77
CA VAL A 51 0.41 -4.11 -9.96
C VAL A 51 -0.38 -2.80 -10.05
N VAL A 52 -0.18 -1.91 -9.08
CA VAL A 52 -0.74 -0.57 -9.09
C VAL A 52 0.05 0.28 -10.10
N GLN A 53 -0.64 0.75 -11.15
CA GLN A 53 -0.04 1.63 -12.14
C GLN A 53 0.20 3.01 -11.53
N ASP A 54 1.42 3.54 -11.68
CA ASP A 54 1.67 4.91 -11.27
C ASP A 54 1.08 5.89 -12.31
N TYR A 55 0.60 7.03 -11.80
CA TYR A 55 -0.08 8.04 -12.61
C TYR A 55 0.85 8.71 -13.64
N TYR A 56 2.12 8.91 -13.29
CA TYR A 56 3.09 9.67 -14.08
C TYR A 56 3.71 8.87 -15.23
N SER A 57 3.77 7.54 -15.10
CA SER A 57 4.25 6.60 -16.11
C SER A 57 3.16 6.24 -17.11
N THR A 58 1.88 6.39 -16.73
CA THR A 58 0.74 5.98 -17.55
C THR A 58 0.15 7.13 -18.39
N MET A 59 0.19 8.38 -17.90
CA MET A 59 -0.13 9.53 -18.75
C MET A 59 1.10 9.92 -19.60
N LYS A 60 0.97 9.85 -20.93
CA LYS A 60 1.92 10.49 -21.84
C LYS A 60 1.96 11.99 -21.52
N GLN A 61 3.15 12.53 -21.29
CA GLN A 61 3.39 13.96 -21.49
C GLN A 61 3.03 14.35 -22.94
#